data_AF-A0A2A2YEY8-F1
#
_entry.id   AF-A0A2A2YEY8-F1
#
_cell.length_a   1.000
_cell.length_b   1.000
_cell.length_c   1.000
_cell.angle_alpha   90.00
_cell.angle_beta   90.00
_cell.angle_gamma   90.00
#
_symmetry.space_group_name_H-M   'P 1'
#
loop_
_entity.id
_entity.type
_entity.pdbx_description
1 polymer ?
#
loop_
_entity_poly.entity_id
_entity_poly.type
_entity_poly.pdbx_seq_one_letter_code
_entity_poly.pdbx_strand_id
1 'polypeptide(L)'
;MITDYAFWLRAILSEFSCQTGTIHRCTYDGAHLDLVTQIGVPEFLLDKIANIPFGKGIAGAAAATREPVELCNLQQDLGSVARPDARQTKVSGSLAVPIFSTDGSAVLGVLGIGMQDPHDFSDEEKQRLAHFAKILCEDFSA
;
A
#
# COMPACT_ATOMS: atom_id res chain seq x y z
N MET A 1 6.61 16.71 10.59
CA MET A 1 6.62 15.33 11.09
C MET A 1 5.22 14.92 11.49
N ILE A 2 4.78 13.75 11.04
CA ILE A 2 3.46 13.21 11.32
C ILE A 2 3.51 12.61 12.72
N THR A 3 2.70 13.14 13.64
CA THR A 3 2.72 12.71 15.05
C THR A 3 1.79 11.52 15.33
N ASP A 4 0.82 11.27 14.44
CA ASP A 4 -0.12 10.16 14.53
C ASP A 4 -0.47 9.65 13.12
N TYR A 5 0.20 8.58 12.71
CA TYR A 5 -0.05 7.96 11.40
C TYR A 5 -1.45 7.36 11.28
N ALA A 6 -2.06 6.90 12.38
CA ALA A 6 -3.39 6.31 12.33
C ALA A 6 -4.45 7.38 12.05
N PHE A 7 -4.36 8.54 12.71
CA PHE A 7 -5.23 9.69 12.42
C PHE A 7 -5.04 10.18 10.98
N TRP A 8 -3.78 10.32 10.54
CA TRP A 8 -3.47 10.78 9.19
C TRP A 8 -3.99 9.81 8.11
N LEU A 9 -3.77 8.50 8.30
CA LEU A 9 -4.26 7.47 7.40
C LEU A 9 -5.80 7.46 7.34
N ARG A 10 -6.50 7.64 8.46
CA ARG A 10 -7.98 7.74 8.46
C ARG A 10 -8.49 8.93 7.62
N ALA A 11 -7.78 10.07 7.63
CA ALA A 11 -8.15 11.22 6.82
C ALA A 11 -8.08 10.89 5.32
N ILE A 12 -7.01 10.21 4.89
CA ILE A 12 -6.85 9.74 3.51
C ILE A 12 -7.95 8.73 3.16
N LEU A 13 -8.22 7.76 4.03
CA LEU A 13 -9.28 6.78 3.78
C LEU A 13 -10.65 7.44 3.59
N SER A 14 -10.95 8.49 4.38
CA SER A 14 -12.17 9.28 4.20
C SER A 14 -12.19 10.02 2.86
N GLU A 15 -11.06 10.53 2.40
CA GLU A 15 -10.93 11.28 1.14
C GLU A 15 -11.12 10.39 -0.09
N PHE A 16 -10.65 9.14 -0.02
CA PHE A 16 -10.78 8.14 -1.08
C PHE A 16 -12.02 7.26 -0.93
N SER A 17 -12.83 7.43 0.12
CA SER A 17 -13.94 6.50 0.45
C SER A 17 -13.51 5.03 0.60
N CYS A 18 -12.29 4.81 1.08
CA CYS A 18 -11.72 3.49 1.35
C CYS A 18 -11.99 3.04 2.78
N GLN A 19 -12.15 1.73 3.00
CA GLN A 19 -12.41 1.16 4.34
C GLN A 19 -11.12 0.68 5.02
N THR A 20 -10.10 0.37 4.22
CA THR A 20 -8.84 -0.19 4.72
C THR A 20 -7.65 0.58 4.20
N GLY A 21 -6.59 0.65 5.00
CA GLY A 21 -5.33 1.27 4.60
C GLY A 21 -4.17 0.78 5.41
N THR A 22 -2.97 0.91 4.84
CA THR A 22 -1.71 0.52 5.47
C THR A 22 -0.60 1.52 5.14
N ILE A 23 0.28 1.76 6.10
CA ILE A 23 1.57 2.41 5.86
C ILE A 23 2.64 1.41 6.25
N HIS A 24 3.56 1.16 5.33
CA HIS A 24 4.72 0.31 5.55
C HIS A 24 6.01 1.10 5.35
N ARG A 25 7.03 0.77 6.13
CA ARG A 25 8.39 1.32 6.00
C ARG A 25 9.32 0.25 5.46
N CYS A 26 10.20 0.64 4.56
CA CYS A 26 11.24 -0.22 4.02
C CYS A 26 12.27 -0.55 5.11
N THR A 27 12.70 -1.80 5.19
CA THR A 27 13.85 -2.21 6.00
C THR A 27 15.15 -1.64 5.43
N TYR A 28 16.17 -1.47 6.27
CA TYR A 28 17.44 -0.86 5.85
C TYR A 28 18.15 -1.62 4.71
N ASP A 29 17.92 -2.92 4.61
CA ASP A 29 18.46 -3.78 3.55
C ASP A 29 17.71 -3.67 2.20
N GLY A 30 16.59 -2.94 2.15
CA GLY A 30 15.79 -2.78 0.94
C GLY A 30 15.02 -4.04 0.52
N ALA A 31 14.89 -5.03 1.40
CA ALA A 31 14.31 -6.33 1.04
C ALA A 31 12.86 -6.50 1.51
N HIS A 32 12.45 -5.82 2.57
CA HIS A 32 11.13 -6.00 3.20
C HIS A 32 10.46 -4.68 3.54
N LEU A 33 9.15 -4.77 3.75
CA LEU A 33 8.27 -3.71 4.20
C LEU A 33 7.71 -4.08 5.58
N ASP A 34 8.05 -3.31 6.61
CA ASP A 34 7.52 -3.45 7.96
C ASP A 34 6.29 -2.57 8.16
N LEU A 35 5.24 -3.12 8.75
CA LEU A 35 4.00 -2.39 9.01
C LEU A 35 4.22 -1.30 10.07
N VAL A 36 3.94 -0.05 9.71
CA VAL A 36 3.97 1.10 10.62
C VAL A 36 2.59 1.32 11.24
N THR A 37 1.54 1.32 10.42
CA THR A 37 0.16 1.45 10.88
C THR A 37 -0.81 0.83 9.89
N GLN A 38 -1.98 0.45 10.38
CA GLN A 38 -3.10 -0.03 9.56
C GLN A 38 -4.42 0.46 10.11
N ILE A 39 -5.40 0.59 9.22
CA ILE A 39 -6.80 0.85 9.57
C ILE A 39 -7.66 -0.17 8.84
N GLY A 40 -8.60 -0.79 9.56
CA GLY A 40 -9.66 -1.63 8.98
C GLY A 40 -9.19 -2.97 8.41
N VAL A 41 -7.90 -3.33 8.54
CA VAL A 41 -7.39 -4.61 8.07
C VAL A 41 -7.90 -5.73 8.99
N PRO A 42 -8.47 -6.81 8.43
CA PRO A 42 -8.90 -7.97 9.22
C PRO A 42 -7.75 -8.59 10.03
N GLU A 43 -8.02 -8.97 11.28
CA GLU A 43 -7.01 -9.49 12.22
C GLU A 43 -6.20 -10.68 11.66
N PHE A 44 -6.86 -11.60 10.94
CA PHE A 44 -6.22 -12.77 10.34
C PHE A 44 -5.20 -12.45 9.23
N LEU A 45 -5.17 -11.20 8.74
CA LEU A 45 -4.20 -10.73 7.76
C LEU A 45 -3.02 -10.00 8.40
N LEU A 46 -3.10 -9.61 9.67
CA LEU A 46 -2.08 -8.77 10.32
C LEU A 46 -0.70 -9.41 10.26
N ASP A 47 -0.60 -10.70 10.58
CA ASP A 47 0.67 -11.44 10.51
C ASP A 47 1.26 -11.49 9.09
N LYS A 48 0.38 -11.52 8.07
CA LYS A 48 0.80 -11.58 6.66
C LYS A 48 1.28 -10.22 6.13
N ILE A 49 0.78 -9.13 6.69
CA ILE A 49 1.13 -7.77 6.26
C ILE A 49 2.13 -7.09 7.19
N ALA A 50 2.46 -7.71 8.33
CA ALA A 50 3.41 -7.19 9.30
C ALA A 50 4.82 -7.03 8.71
N ASN A 51 5.25 -7.99 7.88
CA ASN A 51 6.50 -7.96 7.14
C ASN A 51 6.27 -8.54 5.72
N ILE A 52 6.44 -7.71 4.70
CA ILE A 52 6.16 -8.07 3.30
C ILE A 52 7.45 -8.00 2.48
N PRO A 53 7.91 -9.10 1.86
CA PRO A 53 9.05 -9.04 0.94
C PRO A 53 8.73 -8.19 -0.29
N PHE A 54 9.74 -7.50 -0.81
CA PHE A 54 9.63 -6.82 -2.10
C PHE A 54 9.20 -7.81 -3.20
N GLY A 55 8.32 -7.37 -4.08
CA GLY A 55 7.69 -8.18 -5.12
C GLY A 55 6.59 -9.13 -4.65
N LYS A 56 6.21 -9.13 -3.37
CA LYS A 56 5.10 -9.97 -2.85
C LYS A 56 3.86 -9.15 -2.53
N GLY A 57 2.72 -9.57 -3.10
CA GLY A 57 1.45 -8.88 -2.94
C GLY A 57 1.47 -7.46 -3.51
N ILE A 58 0.44 -6.67 -3.20
CA ILE A 58 0.26 -5.32 -3.76
C ILE A 58 1.35 -4.37 -3.28
N ALA A 59 1.57 -4.30 -1.96
CA ALA A 59 2.57 -3.41 -1.40
C ALA A 59 3.99 -3.78 -1.83
N GLY A 60 4.36 -5.08 -1.75
CA GLY A 60 5.68 -5.53 -2.17
C GLY A 60 5.90 -5.32 -3.67
N ALA A 61 4.89 -5.53 -4.52
CA ALA A 61 4.98 -5.24 -5.94
C ALA A 61 5.25 -3.75 -6.19
N ALA A 62 4.49 -2.84 -5.57
CA ALA A 62 4.69 -1.39 -5.71
C ALA A 62 6.11 -0.96 -5.29
N ALA A 63 6.64 -1.56 -4.22
CA ALA A 63 8.00 -1.29 -3.78
C ALA A 63 9.07 -1.80 -4.76
N ALA A 64 8.87 -2.98 -5.35
CA ALA A 64 9.81 -3.57 -6.30
C ALA A 64 9.78 -2.92 -7.69
N THR A 65 8.58 -2.62 -8.22
CA THR A 65 8.41 -1.98 -9.53
C THR A 65 8.65 -0.48 -9.47
N ARG A 66 8.57 0.12 -8.27
CA ARG A 66 8.65 1.57 -8.07
C ARG A 66 7.53 2.30 -8.81
N GLU A 67 6.35 1.68 -8.89
CA GLU A 67 5.17 2.18 -9.59
C GLU A 67 3.91 1.97 -8.73
N PRO A 68 2.84 2.77 -8.92
CA PRO A 68 1.53 2.45 -8.38
C PRO A 68 1.06 1.06 -8.84
N VAL A 69 0.57 0.24 -7.91
CA VAL A 69 0.06 -1.11 -8.22
C VAL A 69 -1.34 -1.28 -7.66
N GLU A 70 -2.21 -1.90 -8.46
CA GLU A 70 -3.59 -2.20 -8.08
C GLU A 70 -3.88 -3.70 -8.08
N LEU A 71 -4.87 -4.12 -7.29
CA LEU A 71 -5.28 -5.53 -7.21
C LEU A 71 -5.74 -6.08 -8.56
N CYS A 72 -6.41 -5.28 -9.40
CA CYS A 72 -6.84 -5.68 -10.74
C CYS A 72 -5.62 -6.09 -11.60
N ASN A 73 -4.55 -5.29 -11.56
CA ASN A 73 -3.30 -5.56 -12.28
C ASN A 73 -2.60 -6.82 -11.74
N LEU A 74 -2.60 -7.01 -10.41
CA LEU A 74 -1.99 -8.20 -9.80
C LEU A 74 -2.73 -9.49 -10.08
N GLN A 75 -4.06 -9.48 -10.18
CA GLN A 75 -4.83 -10.66 -10.59
C GLN A 75 -4.61 -10.99 -12.07
N GLN A 76 -4.41 -9.98 -12.92
CA GLN A 76 -4.10 -10.15 -14.35
C GLN A 76 -2.67 -10.66 -14.57
N ASP A 77 -1.67 -10.12 -13.86
CA ASP A 77 -0.26 -10.51 -13.97
C ASP A 77 0.02 -11.92 -13.39
N LEU A 78 -0.77 -12.37 -12.40
CA LEU A 78 -0.65 -13.71 -11.81
C LEU A 78 -1.38 -14.81 -12.62
N GLY A 79 -1.63 -14.56 -13.92
CA GLY A 79 -2.37 -15.41 -14.85
C GLY A 79 -2.44 -16.89 -14.48
N SER A 80 -3.66 -17.40 -14.30
CA SER A 80 -4.02 -18.82 -14.07
C SER A 80 -3.49 -19.54 -12.81
N VAL A 81 -2.68 -18.90 -11.96
CA VAL A 81 -2.19 -19.51 -10.68
C VAL A 81 -2.95 -18.96 -9.46
N ALA A 82 -4.17 -18.44 -9.66
CA ALA A 82 -5.02 -17.98 -8.58
C ALA A 82 -5.51 -19.17 -7.73
N ARG A 83 -4.86 -19.39 -6.58
CA ARG A 83 -5.35 -20.33 -5.56
C ARG A 83 -6.75 -19.89 -5.10
N PRO A 84 -7.69 -20.84 -4.88
CA PRO A 84 -9.09 -20.55 -4.54
C PRO A 84 -9.30 -19.75 -3.22
N ASP A 85 -8.26 -19.57 -2.41
CA ASP A 85 -8.31 -18.85 -1.13
C ASP A 85 -8.43 -17.31 -1.27
N ALA A 86 -8.26 -16.76 -2.48
CA ALA A 86 -8.42 -15.32 -2.73
C ALA A 86 -9.87 -14.81 -2.62
N ARG A 87 -10.85 -15.70 -2.45
CA ARG A 87 -12.28 -15.34 -2.36
C ARG A 87 -12.77 -14.89 -0.98
N GLN A 88 -11.96 -15.04 0.08
CA GLN A 88 -12.43 -14.72 1.44
C GLN A 88 -12.22 -13.27 1.86
N THR A 89 -11.29 -12.55 1.23
CA THR A 89 -11.11 -11.13 1.49
C THR A 89 -12.02 -10.36 0.54
N LYS A 90 -13.13 -9.81 1.04
CA LYS A 90 -13.98 -8.85 0.31
C LYS A 90 -13.25 -7.52 0.06
N VAL A 91 -11.94 -7.51 -0.19
CA VAL A 91 -11.22 -6.31 -0.65
C VAL A 91 -11.04 -6.54 -2.14
N SER A 92 -11.81 -5.81 -2.93
CA SER A 92 -11.88 -6.03 -4.38
C SER A 92 -11.24 -4.89 -5.16
N GLY A 93 -11.16 -3.69 -4.57
CA GLY A 93 -10.33 -2.58 -5.05
C GLY A 93 -9.19 -2.33 -4.07
N SER A 94 -7.94 -2.30 -4.53
CA SER A 94 -6.82 -1.87 -3.68
C SER A 94 -5.76 -1.23 -4.55
N LEU A 95 -5.16 -0.17 -4.01
CA LEU A 95 -4.10 0.61 -4.63
C LEU A 95 -2.96 0.78 -3.62
N ALA A 96 -1.74 0.54 -4.07
CA ALA A 96 -0.53 0.83 -3.32
C ALA A 96 0.39 1.73 -4.13
N VAL A 97 0.97 2.74 -3.49
CA VAL A 97 1.96 3.65 -4.09
C VAL A 97 3.26 3.65 -3.29
N PRO A 98 4.42 3.65 -3.96
CA PRO A 98 5.71 3.76 -3.29
C PRO A 98 5.89 5.15 -2.64
N ILE A 99 6.50 5.16 -1.47
CA ILE A 99 7.03 6.36 -0.82
C ILE A 99 8.49 6.46 -1.23
N PHE A 100 8.86 7.53 -1.93
CA PHE A 100 10.24 7.74 -2.38
C PHE A 100 11.01 8.67 -1.44
N SER A 101 12.34 8.54 -1.43
CA SER A 101 13.23 9.56 -0.91
C SER A 101 13.10 10.87 -1.69
N THR A 102 13.58 11.98 -1.12
CA THR A 102 13.45 13.32 -1.71
C THR A 102 14.08 13.41 -3.10
N ASP A 103 15.20 12.71 -3.32
CA ASP A 103 15.91 12.61 -4.60
C ASP A 103 15.31 11.54 -5.54
N GLY A 104 14.30 10.80 -5.08
CA GLY A 104 13.68 9.69 -5.82
C GLY A 104 14.54 8.44 -5.95
N SER A 105 15.73 8.38 -5.34
CA SER A 105 16.67 7.26 -5.55
C SER A 105 16.22 5.98 -4.85
N ALA A 106 15.62 6.09 -3.66
CA ALA A 106 15.23 4.96 -2.82
C ALA A 106 13.71 4.90 -2.59
N VAL A 107 13.20 3.68 -2.40
CA VAL A 107 11.86 3.43 -1.85
C VAL A 107 11.99 3.34 -0.34
N LEU A 108 11.37 4.27 0.37
CA LEU A 108 11.37 4.36 1.83
C LEU A 108 10.22 3.58 2.46
N GLY A 109 9.20 3.22 1.67
CA GLY A 109 8.01 2.55 2.17
C GLY A 109 6.90 2.50 1.12
N VAL A 110 5.70 2.14 1.56
CA VAL A 110 4.51 2.05 0.72
C VAL A 110 3.29 2.57 1.48
N LEU A 111 2.45 3.33 0.79
CA LEU A 111 1.12 3.72 1.24
C LEU A 111 0.08 2.92 0.46
N GLY A 112 -0.79 2.19 1.17
CA GLY A 112 -1.83 1.36 0.59
C GLY A 112 -3.23 1.78 1.07
N ILE A 113 -4.19 1.71 0.16
CA ILE A 113 -5.63 1.88 0.44
C ILE A 113 -6.43 0.74 -0.20
N GLY A 114 -7.59 0.41 0.37
CA GLY A 114 -8.44 -0.66 -0.11
C GLY A 114 -9.93 -0.42 0.14
N MET A 115 -10.72 -0.80 -0.86
CA MET A 115 -12.18 -0.78 -0.89
C MET A 115 -12.74 -2.20 -0.85
N GLN A 116 -13.92 -2.34 -0.26
CA GLN A 116 -14.59 -3.63 -0.25
C GLN A 116 -15.12 -4.03 -1.62
N ASP A 117 -15.73 -3.06 -2.31
CA ASP A 117 -16.24 -3.22 -3.66
C ASP A 117 -15.13 -3.07 -4.70
N PRO A 118 -15.28 -3.69 -5.89
CA PRO A 118 -14.34 -3.49 -6.99
C PRO A 118 -14.29 -2.02 -7.38
N HIS A 119 -13.08 -1.48 -7.50
CA HIS A 119 -12.85 -0.12 -7.94
C HIS A 119 -11.63 -0.08 -8.85
N ASP A 120 -11.75 0.62 -9.97
CA ASP A 120 -10.67 0.90 -10.90
C ASP A 120 -10.17 2.31 -10.59
N PHE A 121 -9.02 2.43 -9.95
CA PHE A 121 -8.53 3.75 -9.54
C PHE A 121 -8.08 4.51 -10.79
N SER A 122 -8.60 5.73 -10.94
CA SER A 122 -8.19 6.64 -12.01
C SER A 122 -6.74 7.10 -11.83
N ASP A 123 -6.12 7.59 -12.90
CA ASP A 123 -4.78 8.18 -12.83
C ASP A 123 -4.73 9.39 -11.90
N GLU A 124 -5.83 10.15 -11.79
CA GLU A 124 -5.96 11.27 -10.85
C GLU A 124 -5.91 10.77 -9.40
N GLU A 125 -6.63 9.70 -9.07
CA GLU A 125 -6.58 9.09 -7.73
C GLU A 125 -5.19 8.53 -7.41
N LYS A 126 -4.52 7.88 -8.38
CA LYS A 126 -3.15 7.39 -8.20
C LYS A 126 -2.18 8.53 -7.93
N GLN A 127 -2.25 9.61 -8.71
CA GLN A 127 -1.41 10.80 -8.51
C GLN A 127 -1.70 11.47 -7.17
N ARG A 128 -2.97 11.52 -6.76
CA ARG A 128 -3.38 12.08 -5.48
C ARG A 128 -2.87 11.26 -4.30
N LEU A 129 -2.94 9.93 -4.37
CA LEU A 129 -2.37 9.08 -3.32
C LEU A 129 -0.84 9.20 -3.28
N ALA A 130 -0.19 9.29 -4.44
CA ALA A 130 1.24 9.54 -4.53
C ALA A 130 1.64 10.91 -3.96
N HIS A 131 0.77 11.92 -4.02
CA HIS A 131 1.01 13.20 -3.36
C HIS A 131 1.05 13.05 -1.84
N PHE A 132 0.13 12.28 -1.24
CA PHE A 132 0.19 11.95 0.18
C PHE A 132 1.44 11.15 0.54
N ALA A 133 1.86 10.21 -0.30
CA ALA A 133 3.11 9.46 -0.10
C ALA A 133 4.34 10.38 -0.05
N LYS A 134 4.38 11.47 -0.83
CA LYS A 134 5.48 12.45 -0.75
C LYS A 134 5.54 13.16 0.60
N ILE A 135 4.41 13.38 1.27
CA ILE A 135 4.39 13.99 2.62
C ILE A 135 5.04 13.05 3.64
N LEU A 136 4.88 11.72 3.49
CA LEU A 136 5.54 10.72 4.33
C LEU A 136 7.06 10.67 4.12
N CYS A 137 7.58 11.11 2.97
CA CYS A 137 9.02 11.13 2.69
C CYS A 137 9.79 11.89 3.76
N GLU A 138 9.31 13.07 4.17
CA GLU A 138 10.00 13.93 5.14
C GLU A 138 10.15 13.25 6.49
N ASP A 139 9.19 12.39 6.84
CA ASP A 139 9.12 11.69 8.10
C ASP A 139 9.95 10.40 8.09
N PHE A 140 9.99 9.73 6.93
CA PHE A 140 10.73 8.47 6.77
C PHE A 140 12.22 8.69 6.45
N SER A 141 12.60 9.90 6.07
CA SER A 141 13.99 10.29 5.80
C SER A 141 14.73 10.79 7.06
N ALA A 142 14.02 10.95 8.18
CA ALA A 142 14.58 11.24 9.50
C ALA A 142 14.98 9.95 10.24
#